data_AF-A0A350XN11-F1
#
_entry.id   AF-A0A350XN11-F1
#
_cell.length_a   1.000
_cell.length_b   1.000
_cell.length_c   1.000
_cell.angle_alpha   90.00
_cell.angle_beta   90.00
_cell.angle_gamma   90.00
#
_symmetry.space_group_name_H-M   'P 1'
#
loop_
_entity.id
_entity.type
_entity.pdbx_description
1 polymer ?
#
loop_
_entity_poly.entity_id
_entity_poly.type
_entity_poly.pdbx_seq_one_letter_code
_entity_poly.pdbx_strand_id
1 'polypeptide(L)' 'MVTVRLLKKSDGKPIWGEKIYISRHGSGFLDVGGVFGSEKTNKDGEVCFFKLDLPARGKIVVDGHEIYDGELEKIMIFRI' A
#
# COMPACT_ATOMS: atom_id res chain seq x y z
N MET A 1 -1.89 -5.77 -9.83
CA MET A 1 -1.71 -6.32 -8.47
C MET A 1 -0.54 -5.62 -7.80
N VAL A 2 -0.75 -5.12 -6.59
CA VAL A 2 0.28 -4.51 -5.72
C VAL A 2 0.27 -5.24 -4.39
N THR A 3 1.42 -5.74 -3.95
CA THR A 3 1.62 -6.35 -2.64
C THR A 3 2.40 -5.39 -1.76
N VAL A 4 1.84 -5.03 -0.62
CA VAL A 4 2.50 -4.20 0.38
C VAL A 4 2.93 -5.09 1.54
N ARG A 5 4.20 -5.01 1.95
CA ARG A 5 4.74 -5.72 3.10
C ARG A 5 5.27 -4.75 4.15
N LEU A 6 4.81 -4.91 5.38
CA LEU A 6 5.27 -4.13 6.54
C LEU A 6 6.16 -4.98 7.43
N LEU A 7 7.33 -4.45 7.73
CA LEU A 7 8.32 -5.04 8.64
C LEU A 7 8.66 -4.04 9.73
N LYS A 8 8.89 -4.51 10.96
CA LYS A 8 9.39 -3.67 12.05
C LYS A 8 10.80 -3.19 11.72
N LYS A 9 11.06 -1.90 11.89
CA LYS A 9 12.39 -1.32 11.71
C LYS A 9 13.44 -1.90 12.66
N SER A 10 13.03 -2.34 13.85
CA SER A 10 13.93 -2.85 14.90
C SER A 10 14.55 -4.21 14.60
N ASP A 11 13.74 -5.17 14.15
CA ASP A 11 14.15 -6.58 14.02
C ASP A 11 13.76 -7.22 12.69
N GLY A 12 13.15 -6.46 11.78
CA GLY A 12 12.70 -6.93 10.48
C GLY A 12 11.55 -7.93 10.55
N LYS A 13 10.91 -8.13 11.72
CA LYS A 13 9.77 -9.04 11.83
C LYS A 13 8.54 -8.46 11.13
N PRO A 14 7.68 -9.31 10.54
CA PRO A 14 6.37 -8.91 10.05
C PRO A 14 5.55 -8.10 11.05
N ILE A 15 4.86 -7.06 10.55
CA ILE A 15 3.84 -6.35 11.33
C ILE A 15 2.47 -6.85 10.91
N TRP A 16 1.78 -7.53 11.83
CA TRP A 16 0.47 -8.16 11.61
C TRP A 16 -0.67 -7.31 12.19
N GLY A 17 -1.78 -7.20 11.44
CA GLY A 17 -3.04 -6.60 11.92
C GLY A 17 -3.19 -5.10 11.62
N GLU A 18 -2.15 -4.46 11.10
CA GLU A 18 -2.13 -3.05 10.69
C GLU A 18 -3.02 -2.83 9.48
N LYS A 19 -3.79 -1.74 9.48
CA LYS A 19 -4.69 -1.39 8.39
C LYS A 19 -3.93 -0.59 7.33
N ILE A 20 -3.80 -1.17 6.14
CA ILE A 20 -3.20 -0.53 4.98
C ILE A 20 -4.29 0.01 4.07
N TYR A 21 -4.15 1.27 3.69
CA TYR A 21 -4.91 1.88 2.60
C TYR A 21 -3.99 2.18 1.45
N ILE A 22 -4.47 1.89 0.24
CA ILE A 22 -3.82 2.29 -1.00
C ILE A 22 -4.76 3.18 -1.80
N SER A 23 -4.21 4.29 -2.29
CA SER A 23 -4.93 5.19 -3.19
C SER A 23 -4.13 5.38 -4.47
N ARG A 24 -4.81 5.57 -5.59
CA ARG A 24 -4.19 5.92 -6.87
C ARG A 24 -4.42 7.41 -7.12
N HIS A 25 -3.38 8.08 -7.60
CA HIS A 25 -3.51 9.43 -8.14
C HIS A 25 -4.23 9.36 -9.49
N GLY A 26 -5.21 10.23 -9.67
CA GLY A 26 -5.85 10.44 -10.96
C GLY A 26 -4.84 10.93 -11.99
N SER A 27 -4.87 10.39 -13.20
CA SER A 27 -3.95 10.76 -14.29
C SER A 27 -4.49 11.83 -15.24
N GLY A 28 -5.70 12.37 -15.03
CA GLY A 28 -6.27 13.41 -15.91
C GLY A 28 -7.69 13.89 -15.53
N PHE A 29 -8.29 14.70 -16.40
CA PHE A 29 -9.57 15.41 -16.19
C PHE A 29 -10.79 14.48 -15.91
N LEU A 30 -10.73 13.22 -16.36
CA LEU A 30 -11.78 12.21 -16.14
C LEU A 30 -11.35 11.06 -15.21
N ASP A 31 -10.06 11.00 -14.84
CA ASP A 31 -9.52 9.94 -13.99
C ASP A 31 -9.48 10.47 -12.56
N VAL A 32 -10.59 10.31 -11.84
CA VAL A 32 -10.69 10.72 -10.44
C VAL A 32 -10.00 9.64 -9.62
N GLY A 33 -8.80 9.95 -9.12
CA GLY A 33 -8.08 9.07 -8.21
C GLY A 33 -8.98 8.56 -7.08
N GLY A 34 -8.75 7.34 -6.61
CA GLY A 34 -9.65 6.66 -5.68
C GLY A 34 -8.90 5.88 -4.61
N VAL A 35 -9.59 5.62 -3.50
CA VAL A 35 -9.13 4.65 -2.49
C VAL A 35 -9.53 3.26 -2.98
N PHE A 36 -8.54 2.41 -3.25
CA PHE A 36 -8.79 1.09 -3.87
C PHE A 36 -9.14 0.01 -2.86
N GLY A 37 -8.89 0.26 -1.58
CA GLY A 37 -9.29 -0.64 -0.50
C GLY A 37 -8.61 -0.31 0.80
N SER A 38 -9.12 -0.93 1.86
CA SER A 38 -8.46 -1.00 3.14
C SER A 38 -8.41 -2.44 3.60
N GLU A 39 -7.22 -2.97 3.80
CA GLU A 39 -7.03 -4.35 4.23
C GLU A 39 -6.01 -4.41 5.36
N LYS A 40 -6.10 -5.46 6.18
CA LYS A 40 -5.17 -5.67 7.28
C LYS A 40 -4.05 -6.61 6.86
N THR A 41 -2.83 -6.33 7.28
CA THR A 41 -1.71 -7.24 7.03
C THR A 41 -2.00 -8.63 7.58
N ASN A 42 -1.57 -9.65 6.85
CA ASN A 42 -1.59 -11.05 7.28
C ASN A 42 -0.42 -11.33 8.26
N LYS A 43 -0.23 -12.61 8.66
CA LYS A 43 0.84 -13.01 9.59
C LYS A 43 2.25 -12.76 9.05
N ASP A 44 2.41 -12.67 7.74
CA ASP A 44 3.67 -12.37 7.05
C ASP A 44 3.92 -10.87 6.86
N GLY A 45 2.96 -10.05 7.33
CA GLY A 45 3.01 -8.59 7.25
C GLY A 45 2.55 -8.06 5.90
N GLU A 46 1.84 -8.87 5.12
CA GLU A 46 1.52 -8.60 3.72
C GLU A 46 0.04 -8.30 3.49
N VAL A 47 -0.23 -7.43 2.51
CA VAL A 47 -1.55 -7.16 1.93
C VAL A 47 -1.42 -7.17 0.42
N CYS A 48 -2.36 -7.81 -0.29
CA CYS A 48 -2.38 -7.87 -1.75
C CYS A 48 -3.60 -7.15 -2.32
N PHE A 49 -3.37 -6.10 -3.10
CA PHE A 49 -4.40 -5.34 -3.80
C PHE A 49 -4.49 -5.80 -5.26
N PHE A 50 -5.51 -6.58 -5.59
CA PHE A 50 -5.69 -7.15 -6.94
C PHE A 50 -6.22 -6.16 -7.98
N LYS A 51 -7.00 -5.16 -7.55
CA LYS A 51 -7.72 -4.22 -8.43
C LYS A 51 -6.88 -3.02 -8.91
N LEU A 52 -5.56 -3.07 -8.73
CA LEU A 52 -4.66 -1.99 -9.11
C LEU A 52 -3.87 -2.38 -10.37
N ASP A 53 -4.20 -1.70 -11.47
CA ASP A 53 -3.49 -1.78 -12.74
C ASP A 53 -2.24 -0.91 -12.68
N LEU A 54 -1.10 -1.49 -13.04
CA LEU A 54 0.19 -0.81 -13.10
C LEU A 54 0.56 -0.53 -14.57
N PRO A 55 1.31 0.54 -14.89
CA PRO A 55 1.91 1.50 -13.96
C PRO A 55 0.87 2.48 -13.37
N ALA A 56 1.05 2.82 -12.10
CA ALA A 56 0.17 3.76 -11.41
C ALA A 56 0.97 4.53 -10.34
N ARG A 57 0.63 5.80 -10.16
CA ARG A 57 1.11 6.61 -9.04
C ARG A 57 0.07 6.64 -7.94
N GLY A 58 0.50 6.70 -6.68
CA GLY A 58 -0.43 6.65 -5.55
C GLY A 58 0.21 6.78 -4.19
N LYS A 59 -0.63 6.66 -3.15
CA LYS A 59 -0.22 6.75 -1.74
C LYS A 59 -0.47 5.45 -1.01
N ILE A 60 0.39 5.17 -0.03
CA ILE A 60 0.21 4.08 0.93
C ILE A 60 0.14 4.69 2.33
N VAL A 61 -0.93 4.35 3.04
CA VAL A 61 -1.23 4.82 4.39
C VAL A 61 -1.37 3.62 5.30
N VAL A 62 -0.68 3.64 6.44
CA VAL A 62 -0.74 2.59 7.48
C VAL A 62 -1.34 3.19 8.73
N ASP A 63 -2.46 2.64 9.21
CA ASP A 63 -3.16 3.10 10.41
C ASP A 63 -3.43 4.62 10.46
N GLY A 64 -3.66 5.22 9.28
CA GLY A 64 -3.92 6.66 9.13
C GLY A 64 -2.67 7.53 8.89
N HIS A 65 -1.47 6.94 8.91
CA HIS A 65 -0.22 7.62 8.63
C HIS A 65 0.27 7.35 7.20
N GLU A 66 0.44 8.40 6.40
CA GLU A 66 1.04 8.28 5.06
C GLU A 66 2.53 7.89 5.20
N ILE A 67 2.92 6.79 4.56
CA ILE A 67 4.30 6.31 4.57
C ILE A 67 4.95 6.36 3.19
N TYR A 68 4.16 6.60 2.14
CA TYR A 68 4.63 6.65 0.76
C TYR A 68 3.66 7.44 -0.13
N ASP A 69 4.22 8.23 -1.05
CA ASP A 69 3.54 8.89 -2.17
C ASP A 69 4.47 8.85 -3.39
N GLY A 70 4.10 8.11 -4.42
CA GLY A 70 4.95 7.89 -5.58
C GLY A 70 4.47 6.80 -6.51
N GLU A 71 5.38 6.32 -7.36
CA GLU A 71 5.10 5.23 -8.30
C GLU A 71 4.86 3.93 -7.54
N LEU A 72 3.73 3.28 -7.79
CA LEU A 72 3.38 2.00 -7.20
C LEU A 72 4.01 0.89 -8.01
N GLU A 73 4.61 -0.07 -7.29
CA GLU A 73 5.22 -1.25 -7.88
C GLU A 73 4.45 -2.51 -7.49
N LYS A 74 4.72 -3.63 -8.18
CA LYS A 74 4.06 -4.92 -7.86
C LYS A 74 4.32 -5.36 -6.42
N ILE A 75 5.50 -5.07 -5.88
CA ILE A 75 5.90 -5.44 -4.52
C ILE A 75 6.54 -4.22 -3.88
N MET A 76 6.00 -3.80 -2.75
CA MET A 76 6.50 -2.66 -1.99
C MET A 76 6.74 -3.09 -0.55
N ILE A 77 7.96 -2.90 -0.06
CA ILE A 77 8.37 -3.33 1.27
C ILE A 77 8.73 -2.09 2.09
N PHE A 78 8.06 -1.92 3.22
CA PHE A 78 8.30 -0.82 4.14
C PHE A 78 8.79 -1.33 5.48
N ARG A 79 9.80 -0.63 6.01
CA ARG A 79 10.31 -0.83 7.36
C ARG A 79 9.94 0.38 8.19
N ILE A 80 8.98 0.20 9.10
CA ILE A 80 8.44 1.28 9.95
C ILE A 80 8.73 1.00 11.42
#